data_AF-A0AAT9GP28-F1
#
_entry.id   AF-A0AAT9GP28-F1
#
_cell.length_a   1.000
_cell.length_b   1.000
_cell.length_c   1.000
_cell.angle_alpha   90.00
_cell.angle_beta   90.00
_cell.angle_gamma   90.00
#
_symmetry.space_group_name_H-M   'P 1'
#
loop_
_entity.id
_entity.type
_entity.pdbx_description
1 polymer ?
#
loop_
_entity_poly.entity_id
_entity_poly.type
_entity_poly.pdbx_seq_one_letter_code
_entity_poly.pdbx_strand_id
1 'polypeptide(L)'
;MDFAEIVKILRIIGPNIRLLSVLTKHDEKLLFNFLKKVPYLEFTPITKITSLSIKEDGKIRRSIKNNKGVSIQGNLKVKEIRNFSGVAEAFNILTDDWDLSLDKRGNYVSILPDEFARHETVSTLKYLSLKEPLASMVRSSVIKGFIVDYGKRDFYVDVLTYDLGVIEVLEYIPFIRYEYVLINEEDLPLYLVELFVPERYFKVVIKTVKEICEANKCQIIVATDSFFSSKRII
;
A
#
# COMPACT_ATOMS: atom_id res chain seq x y z
N MET A 1 -16.65 -9.33 -14.81
CA MET A 1 -15.76 -9.59 -13.67
C MET A 1 -15.64 -8.31 -12.89
N ASP A 2 -15.96 -8.35 -11.61
CA ASP A 2 -15.78 -7.22 -10.71
C ASP A 2 -14.28 -7.12 -10.37
N PHE A 3 -13.64 -6.03 -10.79
CA PHE A 3 -12.21 -5.83 -10.53
C PHE A 3 -11.93 -5.58 -9.05
N ALA A 4 -12.81 -4.86 -8.35
CA ALA A 4 -12.61 -4.54 -6.95
C ALA A 4 -12.66 -5.79 -6.07
N GLU A 5 -13.59 -6.70 -6.37
CA GLU A 5 -13.63 -8.02 -5.71
C GLU A 5 -12.35 -8.82 -5.97
N ILE A 6 -11.87 -8.84 -7.22
CA ILE A 6 -10.63 -9.53 -7.58
C ILE A 6 -9.43 -8.96 -6.82
N VAL A 7 -9.28 -7.63 -6.74
CA VAL A 7 -8.20 -6.97 -5.97
C VAL A 7 -8.27 -7.37 -4.50
N LYS A 8 -9.47 -7.39 -3.89
CA LYS A 8 -9.65 -7.78 -2.48
C LYS A 8 -9.08 -9.17 -2.20
N ILE A 9 -9.34 -10.13 -3.08
CA ILE A 9 -8.83 -11.51 -2.97
C ILE A 9 -7.32 -11.56 -3.22
N LEU A 10 -6.85 -10.88 -4.27
CA LEU A 10 -5.44 -10.83 -4.66
C LEU A 10 -4.53 -10.25 -3.58
N ARG A 11 -5.03 -9.35 -2.71
CA ARG A 11 -4.27 -8.86 -1.54
C ARG A 11 -3.89 -9.95 -0.55
N ILE A 12 -4.65 -11.04 -0.51
CA ILE A 12 -4.42 -12.17 0.40
C ILE A 12 -3.57 -13.22 -0.29
N ILE A 13 -3.97 -13.62 -1.50
CA ILE A 13 -3.39 -14.80 -2.16
C ILE A 13 -2.25 -14.48 -3.14
N GLY A 14 -2.05 -13.20 -3.46
CA GLY A 14 -1.08 -12.74 -4.45
C GLY A 14 -1.41 -13.20 -5.87
N PRO A 15 -0.42 -13.31 -6.77
CA PRO A 15 -0.62 -13.72 -8.16
C PRO A 15 -0.84 -15.25 -8.30
N ASN A 16 -1.84 -15.80 -7.59
CA ASN A 16 -2.23 -17.21 -7.64
C ASN A 16 -3.52 -17.41 -8.45
N ILE A 17 -3.38 -17.48 -9.77
CA ILE A 17 -4.53 -17.59 -10.70
C ILE A 17 -5.39 -18.82 -10.43
N ARG A 18 -4.78 -19.96 -10.11
CA ARG A 18 -5.50 -21.20 -9.78
C ARG A 18 -6.39 -21.03 -8.56
N LEU A 19 -5.84 -20.46 -7.47
CA LEU A 19 -6.63 -20.21 -6.27
C LEU A 19 -7.68 -19.11 -6.50
N LEU A 20 -7.35 -18.07 -7.26
CA LEU A 20 -8.30 -17.03 -7.65
C LEU A 20 -9.48 -17.61 -8.43
N SER A 21 -9.22 -18.53 -9.36
CA SER A 21 -10.25 -19.25 -10.13
C SER A 21 -11.20 -20.02 -9.23
N VAL A 22 -10.67 -20.76 -8.25
CA VAL A 22 -11.49 -21.50 -7.28
C VAL A 22 -12.35 -20.56 -6.44
N LEU A 23 -11.78 -19.45 -5.94
CA LEU A 23 -12.49 -18.51 -5.06
C LEU A 23 -13.56 -17.69 -5.79
N THR A 24 -13.28 -17.27 -7.02
CA THR A 24 -14.20 -16.44 -7.83
C THR A 24 -15.12 -17.25 -8.72
N LYS A 25 -14.91 -18.57 -8.83
CA LYS A 25 -15.63 -19.47 -9.74
C LYS A 25 -15.53 -19.06 -11.22
N HIS A 26 -14.44 -18.38 -11.59
CA HIS A 26 -14.13 -18.03 -12.96
C HIS A 26 -13.07 -18.96 -13.55
N ASP A 27 -13.12 -19.19 -14.85
CA ASP A 27 -12.11 -19.97 -15.57
C ASP A 27 -10.71 -19.32 -15.47
N GLU A 28 -9.66 -20.14 -15.29
CA GLU A 28 -8.28 -19.67 -15.14
C GLU A 28 -7.80 -18.87 -16.35
N LYS A 29 -8.12 -19.31 -17.57
CA LYS A 29 -7.70 -18.63 -18.81
C LYS A 29 -8.43 -17.29 -18.96
N LEU A 30 -9.71 -17.24 -18.60
CA LEU A 30 -10.49 -16.01 -18.57
C LEU A 30 -9.92 -15.00 -17.56
N LEU A 31 -9.58 -15.43 -16.34
CA LEU A 31 -8.94 -14.60 -15.32
C LEU A 31 -7.56 -14.10 -15.76
N PHE A 32 -6.74 -14.99 -16.31
CA PHE A 32 -5.41 -14.65 -16.81
C PHE A 32 -5.50 -13.57 -17.90
N ASN A 33 -6.41 -13.74 -18.87
CA ASN A 33 -6.61 -12.78 -19.95
C ASN A 33 -7.16 -11.44 -19.44
N PHE A 34 -7.98 -11.45 -18.39
CA PHE A 34 -8.47 -10.23 -17.76
C PHE A 34 -7.37 -9.48 -17.01
N LEU A 35 -6.63 -10.16 -16.13
CA LEU A 35 -5.56 -9.53 -15.35
C LEU A 35 -4.41 -9.02 -16.23
N LYS A 36 -4.14 -9.67 -17.36
CA LYS A 36 -3.15 -9.19 -18.34
C LYS A 36 -3.53 -7.84 -18.97
N LYS A 37 -4.81 -7.48 -18.97
CA LYS A 37 -5.29 -6.18 -19.47
C LYS A 37 -5.24 -5.07 -18.42
N VAL A 38 -5.03 -5.40 -17.14
CA VAL A 38 -4.96 -4.42 -16.07
C VAL A 38 -3.63 -3.67 -16.18
N PRO A 39 -3.64 -2.34 -16.42
CA PRO A 39 -2.41 -1.56 -16.56
C PRO A 39 -1.57 -1.63 -15.29
N TYR A 40 -0.24 -1.77 -15.44
CA TYR A 40 0.74 -1.69 -14.34
C TYR A 40 0.45 -2.62 -13.15
N LEU A 41 -0.20 -3.77 -13.39
CA LEU A 41 -0.51 -4.73 -12.34
C LEU A 41 0.78 -5.35 -11.77
N GLU A 42 1.08 -5.07 -10.50
CA GLU A 42 2.25 -5.57 -9.78
C GLU A 42 1.90 -6.03 -8.37
N PHE A 43 2.68 -7.00 -7.86
CA PHE A 43 2.44 -7.60 -6.56
C PHE A 43 3.67 -7.46 -5.66
N THR A 44 3.51 -6.79 -4.54
CA THR A 44 4.57 -6.58 -3.55
C THR A 44 4.26 -7.39 -2.29
N PRO A 45 5.06 -8.43 -1.96
CA PRO A 45 4.79 -9.28 -0.81
C PRO A 45 4.97 -8.52 0.51
N ILE A 46 4.05 -8.66 1.45
CA ILE A 46 4.13 -8.08 2.78
C ILE A 46 4.83 -9.06 3.71
N THR A 47 6.03 -8.69 4.14
CA THR A 47 6.88 -9.46 5.06
C THR A 47 6.82 -8.91 6.47
N LYS A 48 7.32 -9.67 7.45
CA LYS A 48 7.35 -9.25 8.85
C LYS A 48 8.11 -7.93 9.03
N ILE A 49 7.45 -6.94 9.62
CA ILE A 49 8.01 -5.67 10.07
C ILE A 49 7.49 -5.44 11.49
N THR A 50 8.37 -5.55 12.49
CA THR A 50 7.99 -5.38 13.91
C THR A 50 8.28 -4.00 14.46
N SER A 51 9.17 -3.26 13.82
CA SER A 51 9.51 -1.89 14.19
C SER A 51 9.85 -1.06 12.97
N LEU A 52 9.59 0.24 13.06
CA LEU A 52 10.04 1.22 12.09
C LEU A 52 10.89 2.26 12.82
N SER A 53 12.13 2.41 12.35
CA SER A 53 12.98 3.54 12.72
C SER A 53 12.87 4.58 11.62
N ILE A 54 12.48 5.78 12.02
CA ILE A 54 12.34 6.92 11.13
C ILE A 54 13.54 7.85 11.46
N LYS A 55 14.33 8.34 10.47
CA LYS A 55 15.58 9.12 10.74
C LYS A 55 15.58 10.48 10.04
N GLU A 56 16.06 11.51 10.74
CA GLU A 56 16.04 12.91 10.30
C GLU A 56 17.02 13.27 9.16
N ASP A 57 18.05 12.46 8.93
CA ASP A 57 19.18 12.83 8.06
C ASP A 57 18.95 12.59 6.56
N GLY A 58 17.70 12.70 6.10
CA GLY A 58 17.34 12.50 4.69
C GLY A 58 17.61 11.08 4.15
N LYS A 59 17.76 10.10 5.05
CA LYS A 59 17.95 8.67 4.71
C LYS A 59 16.76 7.85 5.17
N ILE A 60 16.39 6.92 4.31
CA ILE A 60 15.00 6.72 3.94
C ILE A 60 14.55 5.30 4.34
N ARG A 61 13.32 5.16 4.86
CA ARG A 61 12.64 3.91 5.25
C ARG A 61 12.68 2.87 4.14
N ARG A 62 12.77 1.57 4.43
CA ARG A 62 12.38 0.50 3.49
C ARG A 62 10.88 0.56 3.14
N SER A 63 10.48 1.14 1.99
CA SER A 63 9.20 0.74 1.39
C SER A 63 9.32 -0.73 0.98
N ILE A 64 8.20 -1.44 1.06
CA ILE A 64 8.15 -2.87 0.72
C ILE A 64 8.54 -3.10 -0.75
N LYS A 65 8.47 -2.04 -1.58
CA LYS A 65 8.92 -2.02 -2.97
C LYS A 65 10.31 -1.41 -3.15
N ASN A 66 10.59 -0.27 -2.51
CA ASN A 66 11.80 0.52 -2.71
C ASN A 66 12.25 1.14 -1.38
N ASN A 67 13.56 1.24 -1.14
CA ASN A 67 14.15 1.65 0.14
C ASN A 67 13.88 3.11 0.60
N LYS A 68 12.68 3.71 0.40
CA LYS A 68 12.43 5.13 0.71
C LYS A 68 11.11 5.52 1.46
N GLY A 69 11.21 6.25 2.60
CA GLY A 69 10.21 7.14 3.29
C GLY A 69 10.66 7.78 4.66
N VAL A 70 10.06 8.92 5.05
CA VAL A 70 9.92 9.71 6.35
C VAL A 70 11.03 9.82 7.44
N SER A 71 11.00 10.95 8.21
CA SER A 71 11.93 11.43 9.26
C SER A 71 11.18 11.86 10.57
N ILE A 72 11.26 11.09 11.67
CA ILE A 72 10.82 11.37 13.07
C ILE A 72 11.68 10.55 14.03
N GLN A 73 12.21 11.12 15.11
CA GLN A 73 13.02 10.37 16.09
C GLN A 73 12.18 9.39 16.92
N GLY A 74 12.53 8.09 16.91
CA GLY A 74 11.94 7.09 17.80
C GLY A 74 12.05 5.65 17.30
N ASN A 75 12.10 4.68 18.22
CA ASN A 75 11.86 3.27 17.93
C ASN A 75 10.36 3.00 18.06
N LEU A 76 9.65 3.02 16.94
CA LEU A 76 8.21 2.78 16.93
C LEU A 76 7.95 1.30 16.70
N LYS A 77 7.18 0.68 17.57
CA LYS A 77 6.71 -0.69 17.39
C LYS A 77 5.54 -0.68 16.42
N VAL A 78 5.56 -1.59 15.45
CA VAL A 78 4.43 -1.81 14.56
C VAL A 78 3.37 -2.59 15.34
N LYS A 79 2.16 -2.05 15.40
CA LYS A 79 0.99 -2.71 15.98
C LYS A 79 0.17 -3.41 14.90
N GLU A 80 -0.02 -2.76 13.77
CA GLU A 80 -0.86 -3.25 12.66
C GLU A 80 -0.32 -2.70 11.33
N ILE A 81 -0.41 -3.52 10.28
CA ILE A 81 -0.25 -3.08 8.89
C ILE A 81 -1.62 -3.22 8.23
N ARG A 82 -2.14 -2.14 7.64
CA ARG A 82 -3.41 -2.11 6.92
C ARG A 82 -3.14 -1.97 5.44
N ASN A 83 -3.39 -3.03 4.68
CA ASN A 83 -3.15 -3.05 3.25
C ASN A 83 -4.43 -2.70 2.47
N PHE A 84 -4.48 -1.49 1.92
CA PHE A 84 -5.59 -1.03 1.09
C PHE A 84 -5.40 -1.42 -0.38
N SER A 85 -4.18 -1.27 -0.91
CA SER A 85 -3.86 -1.45 -2.34
C SER A 85 -4.64 -0.50 -3.28
N GLY A 86 -5.05 0.67 -2.79
CA GLY A 86 -5.93 1.60 -3.50
C GLY A 86 -7.41 1.23 -3.38
N VAL A 87 -8.27 2.19 -3.71
CA VAL A 87 -9.73 2.00 -3.77
C VAL A 87 -10.08 1.49 -5.17
N ALA A 88 -10.11 0.17 -5.33
CA ALA A 88 -10.27 -0.47 -6.64
C ALA A 88 -11.61 -0.14 -7.31
N GLU A 89 -12.65 0.13 -6.52
CA GLU A 89 -13.97 0.59 -6.97
C GLU A 89 -13.90 1.93 -7.73
N ALA A 90 -12.90 2.75 -7.46
CA ALA A 90 -12.68 4.03 -8.13
C ALA A 90 -11.83 3.92 -9.41
N PHE A 91 -11.29 2.73 -9.74
CA PHE A 91 -10.37 2.57 -10.88
C PHE A 91 -11.07 2.05 -12.14
N ASN A 92 -10.83 2.73 -13.27
CA ASN A 92 -11.27 2.29 -14.59
C ASN A 92 -10.14 1.61 -15.36
N ILE A 93 -10.20 0.28 -15.49
CA ILE A 93 -9.21 -0.52 -16.22
C ILE A 93 -9.05 -0.08 -17.68
N LEU A 94 -10.13 0.33 -18.34
CA LEU A 94 -10.13 0.59 -19.78
C LEU A 94 -9.44 1.90 -20.14
N THR A 95 -9.59 2.92 -19.30
CA THR A 95 -9.04 4.25 -19.53
C THR A 95 -7.80 4.54 -18.67
N ASP A 96 -7.45 3.62 -17.77
CA ASP A 96 -6.43 3.81 -16.73
C ASP A 96 -6.71 5.10 -15.93
N ASP A 97 -7.98 5.42 -15.63
CA ASP A 97 -8.39 6.62 -14.87
C ASP A 97 -8.92 6.26 -13.48
N TRP A 98 -8.97 7.27 -12.60
CA TRP A 98 -9.50 7.16 -11.24
C TRP A 98 -10.64 8.16 -11.01
N ASP A 99 -11.72 7.71 -10.39
CA ASP A 99 -12.76 8.57 -9.85
C ASP A 99 -12.28 9.26 -8.56
N LEU A 100 -12.38 10.59 -8.52
CA LEU A 100 -11.95 11.44 -7.41
C LEU A 100 -13.14 12.04 -6.65
N SER A 101 -14.34 11.47 -6.77
CA SER A 101 -15.54 11.89 -6.04
C SER A 101 -15.42 11.73 -4.52
N LEU A 102 -14.48 10.90 -4.04
CA LEU A 102 -14.25 10.59 -2.62
C LEU A 102 -15.49 9.98 -1.92
N ASP A 103 -16.38 9.33 -2.65
CA ASP A 103 -17.61 8.73 -2.13
C ASP A 103 -17.41 7.29 -1.62
N LYS A 104 -16.29 6.66 -1.99
CA LYS A 104 -15.92 5.30 -1.58
C LYS A 104 -14.82 5.34 -0.53
N ARG A 105 -15.12 4.80 0.64
CA ARG A 105 -14.10 4.49 1.65
C ARG A 105 -13.30 3.26 1.24
N GLY A 106 -11.99 3.33 1.35
CA GLY A 106 -11.10 2.21 1.12
C GLY A 106 -11.33 1.08 2.11
N ASN A 107 -11.35 -0.15 1.59
CA ASN A 107 -11.30 -1.35 2.42
C ASN A 107 -9.85 -1.81 2.56
N TYR A 108 -9.46 -2.40 3.70
CA TYR A 108 -8.11 -2.93 3.91
C TYR A 108 -8.12 -4.37 4.45
N VAL A 109 -7.00 -5.05 4.26
CA VAL A 109 -6.66 -6.29 4.99
C VAL A 109 -5.75 -5.91 6.15
N SER A 110 -6.15 -6.29 7.37
CA SER A 110 -5.35 -6.13 8.58
C SER A 110 -4.31 -7.26 8.67
N ILE A 111 -3.07 -6.91 8.99
CA ILE A 111 -1.97 -7.86 9.17
C ILE A 111 -1.25 -7.49 10.46
N LEU A 112 -1.23 -8.43 11.41
CA LEU A 112 -0.59 -8.23 12.70
C LEU A 112 0.82 -8.83 12.72
N PRO A 113 1.84 -8.15 13.29
CA PRO A 113 3.22 -8.63 13.26
C PRO A 113 3.46 -9.99 13.95
N ASP A 114 2.59 -10.39 14.87
CA ASP A 114 2.61 -11.67 15.58
C ASP A 114 2.10 -12.85 14.72
N GLU A 115 1.34 -12.59 13.66
CA GLU A 115 0.91 -13.64 12.72
C GLU A 115 2.10 -14.28 11.97
N PHE A 116 3.23 -13.56 11.84
CA PHE A 116 4.39 -14.01 11.09
C PHE A 116 5.27 -14.98 11.89
N ALA A 117 5.55 -16.15 11.30
CA ALA A 117 6.36 -17.19 11.93
C ALA A 117 7.85 -16.84 12.03
N ARG A 118 8.42 -16.12 11.04
CA ARG A 118 9.84 -15.73 10.98
C ARG A 118 10.04 -14.39 10.24
N HIS A 119 11.17 -13.71 10.47
CA HIS A 119 11.59 -12.53 9.69
C HIS A 119 12.35 -12.98 8.44
N GLU A 120 11.89 -12.58 7.25
CA GLU A 120 12.60 -12.79 5.97
C GLU A 120 12.20 -11.67 5.00
N THR A 121 13.17 -11.12 4.24
CA THR A 121 12.91 -10.06 3.25
C THR A 121 12.74 -10.68 1.85
N VAL A 122 11.67 -10.32 1.14
CA VAL A 122 11.36 -10.86 -0.20
C VAL A 122 11.24 -9.72 -1.20
N SER A 123 11.77 -9.91 -2.42
CA SER A 123 11.66 -8.92 -3.50
C SER A 123 10.27 -8.90 -4.14
N THR A 124 9.93 -7.76 -4.76
CA THR A 124 8.65 -7.54 -5.48
C THR A 124 8.53 -8.44 -6.72
N LEU A 125 7.31 -8.92 -7.01
CA LEU A 125 7.03 -9.80 -8.14
C LEU A 125 6.42 -9.04 -9.32
N LYS A 126 7.04 -9.17 -10.49
CA LYS A 126 6.57 -8.63 -11.77
C LYS A 126 5.76 -9.62 -12.62
N TYR A 127 5.50 -10.83 -12.13
CA TYR A 127 4.87 -11.90 -12.92
C TYR A 127 3.64 -12.51 -12.23
N LEU A 128 2.61 -12.81 -13.03
CA LEU A 128 1.36 -13.51 -12.66
C LEU A 128 1.57 -15.00 -12.31
N SER A 129 2.69 -15.32 -11.69
CA SER A 129 3.12 -16.68 -11.35
C SER A 129 3.91 -16.61 -10.05
N LEU A 130 3.35 -17.18 -8.99
CA LEU A 130 4.13 -17.55 -7.80
C LEU A 130 5.08 -18.69 -8.20
N LYS A 131 6.33 -18.37 -8.52
CA LYS A 131 7.38 -19.41 -8.63
C LYS A 131 7.45 -20.16 -7.29
N GLU A 132 7.75 -21.46 -7.31
CA GLU A 132 7.74 -22.34 -6.12
C GLU A 132 8.38 -21.76 -4.82
N PRO A 133 9.47 -20.96 -4.87
CA PRO A 133 10.02 -20.34 -3.67
C PRO A 133 9.03 -19.45 -2.92
N LEU A 134 8.19 -18.67 -3.63
CA LEU A 134 7.21 -17.78 -3.00
C LEU A 134 6.00 -18.55 -2.45
N ALA A 135 5.58 -19.60 -3.14
CA ALA A 135 4.55 -20.49 -2.60
C ALA A 135 5.03 -21.16 -1.30
N SER A 136 6.32 -21.48 -1.19
CA SER A 136 6.94 -21.94 0.06
C SER A 136 6.91 -20.87 1.16
N MET A 137 7.22 -19.61 0.83
CA MET A 137 7.23 -18.49 1.79
C MET A 137 5.84 -18.08 2.30
N VAL A 138 4.82 -18.17 1.44
CA VAL A 138 3.42 -18.02 1.86
C VAL A 138 3.04 -19.17 2.81
N ARG A 139 3.39 -20.42 2.47
CA ARG A 139 3.13 -21.60 3.32
C ARG A 139 3.86 -21.54 4.67
N SER A 140 5.06 -20.98 4.72
CA SER A 140 5.82 -20.81 5.95
C SER A 140 5.41 -19.58 6.78
N SER A 141 4.33 -18.88 6.40
CA SER A 141 3.86 -17.66 7.08
C SER A 141 4.91 -16.55 7.17
N VAL A 142 5.82 -16.50 6.19
CA VAL A 142 6.79 -15.42 6.01
C VAL A 142 6.17 -14.24 5.24
N ILE A 143 5.19 -14.54 4.37
CA ILE A 143 4.38 -13.55 3.65
C ILE A 143 2.93 -13.66 4.15
N LYS A 144 2.31 -12.55 4.51
CA LYS A 144 0.91 -12.51 5.00
C LYS A 144 -0.08 -11.84 4.05
N GLY A 145 0.42 -11.28 2.95
CA GLY A 145 -0.39 -10.70 1.91
C GLY A 145 0.47 -10.03 0.86
N PHE A 146 -0.18 -9.34 -0.06
CA PHE A 146 0.44 -8.66 -1.17
C PHE A 146 -0.21 -7.29 -1.33
N ILE A 147 0.61 -6.25 -1.44
CA ILE A 147 0.13 -4.98 -2.00
C ILE A 147 -0.07 -5.20 -3.50
N VAL A 148 -1.25 -4.89 -3.99
CA VAL A 148 -1.63 -5.01 -5.41
C VAL A 148 -1.60 -3.61 -6.01
N ASP A 149 -0.54 -3.28 -6.72
CA ASP A 149 -0.46 -2.02 -7.45
C ASP A 149 -1.08 -2.21 -8.84
N TYR A 150 -1.85 -1.22 -9.29
CA TYR A 150 -2.46 -1.16 -10.62
C TYR A 150 -2.71 0.29 -11.01
N GLY A 151 -2.78 0.51 -12.32
CA GLY A 151 -2.77 1.82 -12.95
C GLY A 151 -1.44 2.55 -12.81
N LYS A 152 -1.15 3.49 -13.72
CA LYS A 152 0.12 4.21 -13.68
C LYS A 152 0.19 5.07 -12.41
N ARG A 153 1.22 4.90 -11.59
CA ARG A 153 1.48 5.67 -10.36
C ARG A 153 2.95 6.04 -10.28
N ASP A 154 3.25 7.25 -9.81
CA ASP A 154 4.59 7.84 -9.94
C ASP A 154 5.11 8.43 -8.61
N PHE A 155 4.20 8.94 -7.77
CA PHE A 155 4.54 9.71 -6.57
C PHE A 155 4.09 8.98 -5.30
N TYR A 156 5.00 8.79 -4.36
CA TYR A 156 4.66 8.41 -3.00
C TYR A 156 4.38 9.67 -2.18
N VAL A 157 3.26 9.68 -1.46
CA VAL A 157 2.89 10.72 -0.51
C VAL A 157 2.68 10.05 0.83
N ASP A 158 3.64 10.21 1.73
CA ASP A 158 3.55 9.73 3.10
C ASP A 158 2.91 10.82 3.97
N VAL A 159 1.87 10.45 4.71
CA VAL A 159 1.23 11.30 5.72
C VAL A 159 1.43 10.66 7.09
N LEU A 160 2.00 11.43 8.00
CA LEU A 160 2.27 11.01 9.36
C LEU A 160 1.48 11.88 10.34
N THR A 161 0.74 11.26 11.25
CA THR A 161 -0.16 11.98 12.17
C THR A 161 -0.43 11.17 13.44
N TYR A 162 -0.79 11.86 14.52
CA TYR A 162 -1.32 11.25 15.74
C TYR A 162 -2.86 11.26 15.76
N ASP A 163 -3.49 11.90 14.78
CA ASP A 163 -4.92 12.13 14.74
C ASP A 163 -5.64 11.06 13.90
N LEU A 164 -6.53 10.31 14.55
CA LEU A 164 -7.34 9.28 13.90
C LEU A 164 -8.31 9.87 12.86
N GLY A 165 -8.84 11.07 13.08
CA GLY A 165 -9.77 11.71 12.14
C GLY A 165 -9.11 12.02 10.79
N VAL A 166 -7.81 12.34 10.79
CA VAL A 166 -7.04 12.49 9.55
C VAL A 166 -7.00 11.17 8.78
N ILE A 167 -6.77 10.05 9.47
CA ILE A 167 -6.72 8.72 8.86
C ILE A 167 -8.06 8.34 8.24
N GLU A 168 -9.15 8.51 9.00
CA GLU A 168 -10.49 8.18 8.54
C GLU A 168 -10.87 8.93 7.26
N VAL A 169 -10.40 10.18 7.08
CA VAL A 169 -10.62 10.95 5.86
C VAL A 169 -9.68 10.50 4.73
N LEU A 170 -8.41 10.22 5.02
CA LEU A 170 -7.45 9.74 4.01
C LEU A 170 -7.86 8.41 3.38
N GLU A 171 -8.62 7.58 4.09
CA GLU A 171 -9.17 6.32 3.55
C GLU A 171 -10.13 6.51 2.37
N TYR A 172 -10.68 7.72 2.17
CA TYR A 172 -11.51 8.04 0.99
C TYR A 172 -10.67 8.46 -0.22
N ILE A 173 -9.36 8.71 -0.06
CA ILE A 173 -8.49 9.04 -1.18
C ILE A 173 -8.17 7.75 -1.97
N PRO A 174 -8.50 7.66 -3.27
CA PRO A 174 -8.39 6.42 -4.03
C PRO A 174 -6.99 5.80 -4.10
N PHE A 175 -5.98 6.61 -3.84
CA PHE A 175 -4.56 6.27 -3.95
C PHE A 175 -3.97 5.71 -2.65
N ILE A 176 -4.76 5.53 -1.59
CA ILE A 176 -4.28 4.95 -0.33
C ILE A 176 -3.74 3.54 -0.55
N ARG A 177 -2.44 3.34 -0.31
CA ARG A 177 -1.74 2.10 -0.62
C ARG A 177 -1.66 1.20 0.59
N TYR A 178 -1.17 1.71 1.71
CA TYR A 178 -1.23 1.04 3.02
C TYR A 178 -1.05 2.05 4.16
N GLU A 179 -1.33 1.59 5.37
CA GLU A 179 -1.11 2.32 6.62
C GLU A 179 -0.34 1.43 7.61
N TYR A 180 0.57 2.04 8.38
CA TYR A 180 1.09 1.45 9.61
C TYR A 180 0.44 2.12 10.81
N VAL A 181 -0.10 1.30 11.70
CA VAL A 181 -0.42 1.71 13.07
C VAL A 181 0.82 1.43 13.92
N LEU A 182 1.40 2.50 14.43
CA LEU A 182 2.62 2.48 15.23
C LEU A 182 2.31 2.86 16.67
N ILE A 183 3.09 2.35 17.60
CA ILE A 183 3.02 2.73 19.01
C ILE A 183 4.43 3.10 19.49
N ASN A 184 4.53 4.20 20.25
CA ASN A 184 5.76 4.59 20.93
C ASN A 184 5.92 3.85 22.26
N GLU A 185 6.96 4.19 23.02
CA GLU A 185 7.24 3.58 24.34
C GLU A 185 6.17 3.88 25.40
N GLU A 186 5.36 4.92 25.18
CA GLU A 186 4.23 5.33 26.04
C GLU A 186 2.88 4.79 25.53
N ASP A 187 2.89 3.84 24.58
CA ASP A 187 1.71 3.28 23.91
C ASP A 187 0.82 4.31 23.18
N LEU A 188 1.35 5.50 22.88
CA LEU A 188 0.64 6.51 22.09
C LEU A 188 0.65 6.14 20.61
N PRO A 189 -0.52 6.19 19.92
CA PRO A 189 -0.62 5.80 18.53
C PRO A 189 -0.01 6.87 17.61
N LEU A 190 0.80 6.42 16.66
CA LEU A 190 1.24 7.20 15.52
C LEU A 190 0.83 6.47 14.25
N TYR A 191 0.30 7.19 13.28
CA TYR A 191 -0.18 6.63 12.02
C TYR A 191 0.69 7.11 10.88
N LEU A 192 1.15 6.17 10.06
CA LEU A 192 1.87 6.44 8.81
C LEU A 192 1.07 5.88 7.63
N VAL A 193 0.50 6.76 6.82
CA VAL A 193 -0.25 6.41 5.61
C VAL A 193 0.60 6.68 4.39
N GLU A 194 0.74 5.69 3.51
CA GLU A 194 1.34 5.88 2.18
C GLU A 194 0.24 5.95 1.13
N LEU A 195 0.22 7.05 0.36
CA LEU A 195 -0.51 7.14 -0.90
C LEU A 195 0.46 6.92 -2.06
N PHE A 196 0.01 6.23 -3.11
CA PHE A 196 0.78 6.07 -4.35
C PHE A 196 -0.01 6.64 -5.53
N VAL A 197 0.42 7.81 -5.98
CA VAL A 197 -0.40 8.75 -6.75
C VAL A 197 0.11 8.86 -8.19
N PRO A 198 -0.79 8.80 -9.20
CA PRO A 198 -0.47 9.11 -10.59
C PRO A 198 -0.08 10.59 -10.76
N GLU A 199 0.91 10.88 -11.61
CA GLU A 199 1.34 12.25 -11.90
C GLU A 199 0.18 13.21 -12.22
N ARG A 200 -0.77 12.77 -13.04
CA ARG A 200 -1.91 13.60 -13.48
C ARG A 200 -2.83 14.05 -12.34
N TYR A 201 -2.87 13.30 -11.23
CA TYR A 201 -3.70 13.63 -10.06
C TYR A 201 -2.88 14.18 -8.88
N PHE A 202 -1.55 14.24 -9.02
CA PHE A 202 -0.66 14.61 -7.92
C PHE A 202 -1.00 15.98 -7.31
N LYS A 203 -1.23 17.00 -8.14
CA LYS A 203 -1.55 18.35 -7.66
C LYS A 203 -2.82 18.41 -6.83
N VAL A 204 -3.90 17.75 -7.29
CA VAL A 204 -5.17 17.76 -6.57
C VAL A 204 -5.07 16.97 -5.27
N VAL A 205 -4.44 15.79 -5.30
CA VAL A 205 -4.25 14.95 -4.11
C VAL A 205 -3.41 15.66 -3.06
N ILE A 206 -2.29 16.30 -3.42
CA ILE A 206 -1.48 17.05 -2.46
C ILE A 206 -2.26 18.21 -1.85
N LYS A 207 -3.07 18.94 -2.63
CA LYS A 207 -3.92 20.01 -2.11
C LYS A 207 -4.91 19.47 -1.09
N THR A 208 -5.62 18.39 -1.43
CA THR A 208 -6.57 17.72 -0.54
C THR A 208 -5.90 17.22 0.74
N VAL A 209 -4.74 16.56 0.65
CA VAL A 209 -3.99 16.10 1.82
C VAL A 209 -3.57 17.30 2.69
N LYS A 210 -3.09 18.40 2.09
CA LYS A 210 -2.74 19.61 2.84
C LYS A 210 -3.94 20.20 3.57
N GLU A 211 -5.11 20.25 2.93
CA GLU A 211 -6.35 20.75 3.56
C GLU A 211 -6.78 19.86 4.75
N ILE A 212 -6.71 18.53 4.61
CA ILE A 212 -6.97 17.58 5.72
C ILE A 212 -5.98 17.81 6.87
N CYS A 213 -4.74 18.12 6.54
CA CYS A 213 -3.66 18.36 7.50
C CYS A 213 -3.64 19.78 8.08
N GLU A 214 -4.31 20.77 7.49
CA GLU A 214 -4.18 22.19 7.89
C GLU A 214 -4.68 22.45 9.33
N ALA A 215 -5.69 21.70 9.75
CA ALA A 215 -6.24 21.80 11.11
C ALA A 215 -5.58 20.85 12.12
N ASN A 216 -4.73 19.90 11.66
CA ASN A 216 -4.30 18.75 12.45
C ASN A 216 -2.77 18.61 12.43
N LYS A 217 -2.14 18.15 13.52
CA LYS A 217 -0.67 17.99 13.58
C LYS A 217 -0.20 16.85 12.66
N CYS A 218 0.04 17.15 11.39
CA CYS A 218 0.49 16.20 10.38
C CYS A 218 1.84 16.58 9.79
N GLN A 219 2.58 15.58 9.31
CA GLN A 219 3.77 15.74 8.50
C GLN A 219 3.54 15.06 7.15
N ILE A 220 3.74 15.80 6.06
CA ILE A 220 3.55 15.31 4.69
C ILE A 220 4.92 15.19 4.02
N ILE A 221 5.19 14.06 3.38
CA ILE A 221 6.45 13.81 2.67
C ILE A 221 6.17 13.27 1.28
N VAL A 222 6.85 13.83 0.29
CA VAL A 222 6.70 13.47 -1.12
C VAL A 222 7.99 12.87 -1.65
N ALA A 223 7.87 11.73 -2.33
CA ALA A 223 8.91 11.11 -3.13
C ALA A 223 8.34 10.66 -4.49
N THR A 224 9.20 10.37 -5.47
CA THR A 224 8.82 9.61 -6.68
C THR A 224 9.56 8.29 -6.73
N ASP A 225 9.07 7.41 -7.58
CA ASP A 225 9.70 6.11 -7.85
C ASP A 225 11.09 6.24 -8.52
N SER A 226 11.47 7.44 -9.01
CA SER A 226 12.77 7.76 -9.61
C SER A 226 13.46 8.92 -8.89
N PHE A 227 14.32 8.68 -7.88
CA PHE A 227 14.90 9.78 -7.10
C PHE A 227 16.42 9.93 -7.13
N PHE A 228 16.83 11.05 -7.75
CA PHE A 228 18.03 11.85 -7.46
C PHE A 228 17.73 13.17 -6.70
N SER A 229 16.49 13.51 -6.27
CA SER A 229 16.25 14.88 -5.73
C SER A 229 15.09 15.08 -4.73
N SER A 230 15.13 14.51 -3.49
CA SER A 230 14.11 14.69 -2.42
C SER A 230 13.98 16.16 -2.01
N LYS A 231 12.78 16.74 -2.14
CA LYS A 231 12.43 18.05 -1.58
C LYS A 231 11.41 17.86 -0.47
N ARG A 232 11.78 18.26 0.75
CA ARG A 232 10.86 18.44 1.87
C ARG A 232 9.91 19.59 1.51
N ILE A 233 8.60 19.33 1.48
CA ILE A 233 7.59 20.38 1.36
C ILE A 233 7.01 20.52 2.77
N ILE A 234 7.35 21.62 3.43
CA ILE A 234 6.75 22.03 4.71
C ILE A 234 5.31 22.46 4.44
#